data_AF-A0ABD4A9K2-F1
#
_entry.id   AF-A0ABD4A9K2-F1
#
_cell.length_a   1.000
_cell.length_b   1.000
_cell.length_c   1.000
_cell.angle_alpha   90.00
_cell.angle_beta   90.00
_cell.angle_gamma   90.00
#
_symmetry.space_group_name_H-M   'P 1'
#
loop_
_entity.id
_entity.type
_entity.pdbx_description
1 polymer ?
#
loop_
_entity_poly.entity_id
_entity_poly.type
_entity_poly.pdbx_seq_one_letter_code
_entity_poly.pdbx_strand_id
1 'polypeptide(L)'
;MKCAYCGKEAKGTKEHIISSAVLDLFPECFLTFDDARSVIHEADPMVKDVCADCNNNKIAYIDSYAKEFISQYFTRRYNEDDTVEIEYDYVMIQKMLLKYAFNDSRSHKEDCSFFDKEILHYIMNPCDNAPKENVTVLCGLAINVSPMHEAMFGNLKLRWCKNPLFYSNSTIRNIDYETGQIFLNENVEKEEFPDLQLSYIFRFNSVQFLLMCWSKNSKKIQQNNVVLEHQYPYHLMKVNDEKVALPICTNEFNYHNYEHIHVCWDGLFEVGYLRKHASGGTYKYKELFEKEWVVEEKRIKDKHPR
;
A
#
# COMPACT_ATOMS: atom_id res chain seq x y z
N MET A 1 4.48 29.43 11.65
CA MET A 1 5.16 28.16 11.33
C MET A 1 5.69 28.25 9.91
N LYS A 2 6.62 27.39 9.50
CA LYS A 2 7.14 27.32 8.13
C LYS A 2 6.45 26.18 7.40
N CYS A 3 5.86 26.45 6.23
CA CYS A 3 5.10 25.43 5.51
C CYS A 3 6.02 24.30 5.06
N ALA A 4 5.65 23.05 5.37
CA ALA A 4 6.44 21.88 5.01
C ALA A 4 6.67 21.74 3.49
N TYR A 5 5.70 22.16 2.67
CA TYR A 5 5.77 22.06 1.21
C TYR A 5 6.53 23.23 0.57
N CYS A 6 6.07 24.48 0.77
CA CYS A 6 6.65 25.64 0.07
C CYS A 6 7.76 26.35 0.85
N GLY A 7 7.98 26.01 2.12
CA GLY A 7 8.98 26.64 2.97
C GLY A 7 8.70 28.09 3.35
N LYS A 8 7.53 28.66 3.01
CA LYS A 8 7.16 30.04 3.39
C LYS A 8 6.58 30.09 4.80
N GLU A 9 6.78 31.21 5.49
CA GLU A 9 6.08 31.48 6.75
C GLU A 9 4.60 31.74 6.49
N ALA A 10 3.74 31.04 7.22
CA ALA A 10 2.29 31.17 7.11
C ALA A 10 1.58 30.65 8.36
N LYS A 11 0.26 30.85 8.42
CA LYS A 11 -0.62 30.14 9.34
C LYS A 11 -0.75 28.68 8.88
N GLY A 12 -0.51 27.75 9.80
CA GLY A 12 -0.63 26.31 9.53
C GLY A 12 -2.08 25.83 9.50
N THR A 13 -2.43 25.02 8.52
CA THR A 13 -3.65 24.21 8.41
C THR A 13 -3.35 22.77 8.82
N LYS A 14 -4.39 21.94 8.96
CA LYS A 14 -4.26 20.49 9.11
C LYS A 14 -4.33 19.86 7.72
N GLU A 15 -3.34 19.06 7.36
CA GLU A 15 -3.30 18.25 6.15
C GLU A 15 -3.47 16.78 6.54
N HIS A 16 -4.28 16.04 5.80
CA HIS A 16 -4.45 14.61 6.02
C HIS A 16 -3.23 13.84 5.53
N ILE A 17 -2.83 12.77 6.24
CA ILE A 17 -1.75 11.89 5.81
C ILE A 17 -2.15 11.22 4.50
N ILE A 18 -3.25 10.46 4.54
CA ILE A 18 -3.97 9.96 3.37
C ILE A 18 -5.07 10.95 3.02
N SER A 19 -5.25 11.25 1.74
CA SER A 19 -6.26 12.19 1.28
C SER A 19 -7.64 11.94 1.88
N SER A 20 -8.30 12.98 2.42
CA SER A 20 -9.69 12.85 2.88
C SER A 20 -10.60 12.31 1.78
N ALA A 21 -10.36 12.72 0.53
CA ALA A 21 -11.11 12.26 -0.63
C ALA A 21 -11.04 10.74 -0.84
N VAL A 22 -9.93 10.11 -0.45
CA VAL A 22 -9.77 8.64 -0.44
C VAL A 22 -10.34 8.04 0.83
N LEU A 23 -10.14 8.66 1.99
CA LEU A 23 -10.71 8.20 3.25
C LEU A 23 -12.26 8.12 3.19
N ASP A 24 -12.90 9.06 2.52
CA ASP A 24 -14.36 9.12 2.29
C ASP A 24 -14.89 7.93 1.47
N LEU A 25 -14.02 7.23 0.73
CA LEU A 25 -14.40 6.00 0.02
C LEU A 25 -14.62 4.83 0.99
N PHE A 26 -14.02 4.89 2.19
CA PHE A 26 -14.03 3.83 3.20
C PHE A 26 -14.47 4.36 4.58
N PRO A 27 -15.68 4.93 4.72
CA PRO A 27 -16.15 5.49 5.99
C PRO A 27 -16.24 4.47 7.13
N GLU A 28 -16.37 3.18 6.82
CA GLU A 28 -16.29 2.11 7.79
C GLU A 28 -14.89 1.95 8.43
N CYS A 29 -13.85 2.53 7.84
CA CYS A 29 -12.51 2.68 8.41
C CYS A 29 -12.41 4.01 9.19
N PHE A 30 -13.21 4.16 10.24
CA PHE A 30 -13.29 5.39 11.06
C PHE A 30 -12.23 5.46 12.18
N LEU A 31 -11.50 4.37 12.40
CA LEU A 31 -10.42 4.28 13.39
C LEU A 31 -9.06 4.47 12.72
N THR A 32 -8.21 5.29 13.33
CA THR A 32 -6.80 5.41 12.98
C THR A 32 -5.97 4.65 14.01
N PHE A 33 -5.13 3.74 13.52
CA PHE A 33 -4.13 3.01 14.30
C PHE A 33 -2.79 3.74 14.15
N ASP A 34 -2.34 4.39 15.23
CA ASP A 34 -1.06 5.10 15.29
C ASP A 34 -0.07 4.23 16.07
N ASP A 35 0.58 3.30 15.36
CA ASP A 35 1.52 2.34 15.93
C ASP A 35 2.74 3.05 16.55
N ALA A 36 3.19 4.15 15.94
CA ALA A 36 4.31 4.94 16.42
C ALA A 36 4.07 5.51 17.83
N ARG A 37 2.81 5.78 18.18
CA ARG A 37 2.41 6.27 19.51
C ARG A 37 1.69 5.22 20.35
N SER A 38 1.47 4.01 19.82
CA SER A 38 0.66 2.96 20.43
C SER A 38 -0.74 3.41 20.85
N VAL A 39 -1.41 4.19 20.00
CA VAL A 39 -2.78 4.70 20.28
C VAL A 39 -3.74 4.44 19.13
N ILE A 40 -5.02 4.30 19.49
CA ILE A 40 -6.14 4.19 18.55
C ILE A 40 -7.07 5.39 18.80
N HIS A 41 -7.49 6.05 17.74
CA HIS A 41 -8.40 7.19 17.85
C HIS A 41 -9.42 7.27 16.71
N GLU A 42 -10.61 7.78 17.04
CA GLU A 42 -11.71 8.06 16.11
C GLU A 42 -11.52 9.43 15.45
N ALA A 43 -10.40 9.62 14.75
CA ALA A 43 -10.17 10.82 13.95
C ALA A 43 -9.17 10.51 12.83
N ASP A 44 -9.19 11.36 11.80
CA ASP A 44 -8.31 11.17 10.67
C ASP A 44 -6.85 11.48 10.98
N PRO A 45 -5.93 10.73 10.37
CA PRO A 45 -4.50 10.96 10.53
C PRO A 45 -4.14 12.29 9.86
N MET A 46 -3.66 13.26 10.65
CA MET A 46 -3.38 14.61 10.16
C MET A 46 -2.06 15.19 10.71
N VAL A 47 -1.45 16.10 9.94
CA VAL A 47 -0.28 16.89 10.32
C VAL A 47 -0.57 18.39 10.19
N LYS A 48 -0.11 19.21 11.14
CA LYS A 48 -0.50 20.65 11.26
C LYS A 48 0.65 21.62 10.97
N ASP A 49 1.14 21.62 9.74
CA ASP A 49 2.31 22.40 9.32
C ASP A 49 2.32 22.79 7.82
N VAL A 50 1.14 22.78 7.18
CA VAL A 50 0.97 23.16 5.77
C VAL A 50 0.27 24.51 5.68
N CYS A 51 0.59 25.37 4.70
CA CYS A 51 -0.18 26.60 4.50
C CYS A 51 -1.44 26.32 3.66
N ALA A 52 -2.44 27.20 3.79
CA ALA A 52 -3.71 27.04 3.08
C ALA A 52 -3.55 26.98 1.55
N ASP A 53 -2.61 27.74 0.98
CA ASP A 53 -2.35 27.70 -0.47
C ASP A 53 -1.79 26.35 -0.94
N CYS A 54 -0.83 25.78 -0.19
CA CYS A 54 -0.31 24.46 -0.54
C CYS A 54 -1.37 23.37 -0.38
N ASN A 55 -2.06 23.36 0.77
CA ASN A 55 -3.08 22.36 1.12
C ASN A 55 -4.25 22.39 0.13
N ASN A 56 -4.86 23.56 -0.08
CA ASN A 56 -6.12 23.65 -0.83
C ASN A 56 -5.93 23.80 -2.35
N ASN A 57 -4.77 24.26 -2.82
CA ASN A 57 -4.56 24.54 -4.25
C ASN A 57 -3.45 23.67 -4.84
N LYS A 58 -2.24 23.72 -4.27
CA LYS A 58 -1.05 23.14 -4.95
C LYS A 58 -0.99 21.63 -4.95
N ILE A 59 -1.59 20.96 -3.98
CA ILE A 59 -1.55 19.49 -3.89
C ILE A 59 -2.93 18.85 -4.05
N ALA A 60 -4.00 19.65 -4.15
CA ALA A 60 -5.38 19.17 -4.26
C ALA A 60 -5.66 18.37 -5.55
N TYR A 61 -4.89 18.60 -6.62
CA TYR A 61 -5.00 17.84 -7.86
C TYR A 61 -4.60 16.36 -7.66
N ILE A 62 -3.66 16.09 -6.74
CA ILE A 62 -3.24 14.73 -6.38
C ILE A 62 -4.39 14.00 -5.66
N ASP A 63 -5.09 14.70 -4.77
CA ASP A 63 -6.24 14.15 -4.04
C ASP A 63 -7.38 13.77 -4.98
N SER A 64 -7.61 14.59 -6.01
CA SER A 64 -8.63 14.34 -7.03
C SER A 64 -8.31 13.08 -7.83
N TYR A 65 -7.06 12.96 -8.31
CA TYR A 65 -6.60 11.76 -9.02
C TYR A 65 -6.68 10.50 -8.15
N ALA A 66 -6.20 10.59 -6.90
CA ALA A 66 -6.21 9.46 -5.98
C ALA A 66 -7.64 8.94 -5.74
N LYS A 67 -8.60 9.85 -5.52
CA LYS A 67 -10.01 9.49 -5.37
C LYS A 67 -10.55 8.82 -6.62
N GLU A 68 -10.34 9.40 -7.80
CA GLU A 68 -10.84 8.85 -9.06
C GLU A 68 -10.30 7.43 -9.28
N PHE A 69 -8.98 7.28 -9.24
CA PHE A 69 -8.31 6.01 -9.49
C PHE A 69 -8.70 4.91 -8.48
N ILE A 70 -8.66 5.21 -7.18
CA ILE A 70 -9.07 4.24 -6.15
C ILE A 70 -10.56 3.91 -6.25
N SER A 71 -11.41 4.90 -6.52
CA SER A 71 -12.85 4.67 -6.63
C SER A 71 -13.22 3.78 -7.81
N GLN A 72 -12.53 3.96 -8.94
CA GLN A 72 -12.79 3.23 -10.18
C GLN A 72 -12.47 1.74 -10.05
N TYR A 73 -11.35 1.40 -9.40
CA TYR A 73 -10.83 0.04 -9.41
C TYR A 73 -10.88 -0.67 -8.06
N PHE A 74 -10.72 0.02 -6.93
CA PHE A 74 -10.29 -0.65 -5.69
C PHE A 74 -11.24 -0.48 -4.51
N THR A 75 -12.45 0.05 -4.73
CA THR A 75 -13.51 0.08 -3.69
C THR A 75 -14.25 -1.25 -3.55
N ARG A 76 -14.16 -2.14 -4.55
CA ARG A 76 -14.76 -3.48 -4.52
C ARG A 76 -13.76 -4.53 -4.04
N ARG A 77 -14.29 -5.68 -3.59
CA ARG A 77 -13.49 -6.89 -3.33
C ARG A 77 -13.33 -7.68 -4.63
N TYR A 78 -12.19 -8.35 -4.75
CA TYR A 78 -11.87 -9.26 -5.85
C TYR A 78 -11.59 -10.66 -5.33
N ASN A 79 -11.76 -11.64 -6.20
CA ASN A 79 -11.49 -13.06 -5.98
C ASN A 79 -10.27 -13.49 -6.80
N GLU A 80 -9.73 -14.67 -6.46
CA GLU A 80 -8.53 -15.22 -7.11
C GLU A 80 -8.68 -15.42 -8.63
N ASP A 81 -9.92 -15.63 -9.11
CA ASP A 81 -10.23 -15.84 -10.52
C ASP A 81 -10.50 -14.52 -11.28
N ASP A 82 -10.55 -13.38 -10.58
CA ASP A 82 -10.81 -12.09 -11.21
C ASP A 82 -9.55 -11.58 -11.93
N THR A 83 -9.72 -11.18 -13.19
CA THR A 83 -8.69 -10.44 -13.92
C THR A 83 -8.95 -8.94 -13.77
N VAL A 84 -8.05 -8.23 -13.10
CA VAL A 84 -8.18 -6.79 -12.86
C VAL A 84 -7.20 -6.04 -13.73
N GLU A 85 -7.72 -5.45 -14.80
CA GLU A 85 -6.94 -4.57 -15.66
C GLU A 85 -7.15 -3.10 -15.27
N ILE A 86 -6.05 -2.37 -15.12
CA ILE A 86 -6.06 -0.95 -14.76
C ILE A 86 -5.37 -0.09 -15.80
N GLU A 87 -5.82 1.15 -15.90
CA GLU A 87 -5.17 2.24 -16.62
C GLU A 87 -4.79 3.31 -15.59
N TYR A 88 -3.57 3.84 -15.68
CA TYR A 88 -3.06 4.77 -14.69
C TYR A 88 -2.08 5.77 -15.30
N ASP A 89 -1.97 6.94 -14.68
CA ASP A 89 -0.91 7.90 -14.95
C ASP A 89 0.23 7.66 -13.95
N TYR A 90 1.36 7.17 -14.46
CA TYR A 90 2.52 6.80 -13.62
C TYR A 90 3.07 7.99 -12.81
N VAL A 91 3.10 9.18 -13.39
CA VAL A 91 3.56 10.41 -12.73
C VAL A 91 2.63 10.73 -11.58
N MET A 92 1.32 10.65 -11.80
CA MET A 92 0.32 10.91 -10.77
C MET A 92 0.35 9.87 -9.65
N ILE A 93 0.62 8.60 -9.95
CA ILE A 93 0.85 7.56 -8.94
C ILE A 93 2.08 7.88 -8.09
N GLN A 94 3.23 8.25 -8.71
CA GLN A 94 4.41 8.67 -7.95
C GLN A 94 4.08 9.85 -7.03
N LYS A 95 3.43 10.89 -7.53
CA LYS A 95 3.06 12.08 -6.76
C LYS A 95 2.11 11.76 -5.60
N MET A 96 1.12 10.89 -5.83
CA MET A 96 0.19 10.41 -4.80
C MET A 96 0.94 9.72 -3.65
N LEU A 97 1.76 8.73 -3.96
CA LEU A 97 2.46 7.94 -2.94
C LEU A 97 3.54 8.77 -2.22
N LEU A 98 4.25 9.64 -2.94
CA LEU A 98 5.22 10.57 -2.35
C LEU A 98 4.55 11.59 -1.42
N LYS A 99 3.38 12.13 -1.79
CA LYS A 99 2.59 13.02 -0.92
C LYS A 99 2.27 12.30 0.40
N TYR A 100 1.72 11.09 0.32
CA TYR A 100 1.33 10.33 1.51
C TYR A 100 2.54 9.97 2.38
N ALA A 101 3.64 9.49 1.77
CA ALA A 101 4.88 9.20 2.47
C ALA A 101 5.47 10.44 3.17
N PHE A 102 5.44 11.61 2.50
CA PHE A 102 5.93 12.86 3.08
C PHE A 102 5.07 13.33 4.24
N ASN A 103 3.74 13.25 4.11
CA ASN A 103 2.83 13.63 5.19
C ASN A 103 3.00 12.69 6.40
N ASP A 104 3.14 11.40 6.16
CA ASP A 104 3.33 10.39 7.19
C ASP A 104 4.65 10.59 7.95
N SER A 105 5.78 10.63 7.24
CA SER A 105 7.11 10.81 7.83
C SER A 105 7.17 12.08 8.70
N ARG A 106 6.54 13.18 8.26
CA ARG A 106 6.49 14.42 9.05
C ARG A 106 5.59 14.34 10.26
N SER A 107 4.47 13.62 10.19
CA SER A 107 3.57 13.46 11.33
C SER A 107 4.25 12.74 12.51
N HIS A 108 5.21 11.86 12.19
CA HIS A 108 6.04 11.12 13.12
C HIS A 108 7.38 11.82 13.44
N LYS A 109 7.63 13.01 12.89
CA LYS A 109 8.89 13.78 13.04
C LYS A 109 10.14 12.99 12.60
N GLU A 110 9.98 12.15 11.60
CA GLU A 110 11.07 11.35 11.04
C GLU A 110 11.93 12.15 10.07
N ASP A 111 13.04 11.55 9.64
CA ASP A 111 13.87 12.12 8.58
C ASP A 111 13.09 12.24 7.27
N CYS A 112 13.08 13.45 6.73
CA CYS A 112 12.43 13.81 5.47
C CYS A 112 13.46 14.29 4.43
N SER A 113 14.74 13.95 4.60
CA SER A 113 15.85 14.37 3.73
C SER A 113 15.66 14.03 2.26
N PHE A 114 14.99 12.91 1.95
CA PHE A 114 14.60 12.53 0.58
C PHE A 114 13.72 13.59 -0.09
N PHE A 115 12.82 14.23 0.67
CA PHE A 115 11.87 15.22 0.17
C PHE A 115 12.51 16.62 0.09
N ASP A 116 13.56 16.71 -0.71
CA ASP A 116 14.24 17.97 -0.96
C ASP A 116 13.41 18.94 -1.83
N LYS A 117 13.97 20.12 -2.11
CA LYS A 117 13.27 21.16 -2.88
C LYS A 117 12.80 20.68 -4.25
N GLU A 118 13.52 19.75 -4.88
CA GLU A 118 13.16 19.22 -6.20
C GLU A 118 11.95 18.30 -6.10
N ILE A 119 11.96 17.35 -5.15
CA ILE A 119 10.82 16.44 -4.93
C ILE A 119 9.59 17.21 -4.48
N LEU A 120 9.74 18.20 -3.60
CA LEU A 120 8.62 19.05 -3.19
C LEU A 120 8.08 19.91 -4.34
N HIS A 121 8.96 20.41 -5.23
CA HIS A 121 8.52 21.10 -6.44
C HIS A 121 7.73 20.17 -7.36
N TYR A 122 8.22 18.94 -7.57
CA TYR A 122 7.56 17.92 -8.36
C TYR A 122 6.14 17.61 -7.85
N ILE A 123 5.99 17.40 -6.53
CA ILE A 123 4.68 17.16 -5.90
C ILE A 123 3.75 18.38 -6.04
N MET A 124 4.26 19.61 -5.85
CA MET A 124 3.43 20.82 -5.91
C MET A 124 3.11 21.32 -7.33
N ASN A 125 3.77 20.79 -8.38
CA ASN A 125 3.63 21.28 -9.75
C ASN A 125 2.77 20.32 -10.58
N PRO A 126 1.49 20.64 -10.87
CA PRO A 126 0.62 19.78 -11.67
C PRO A 126 1.08 19.65 -13.12
N CYS A 127 1.92 20.56 -13.62
CA CYS A 127 2.43 20.53 -14.99
C CYS A 127 3.75 19.76 -15.13
N ASP A 128 4.38 19.35 -14.02
CA ASP A 128 5.59 18.52 -14.06
C ASP A 128 5.21 17.06 -14.33
N ASN A 129 5.20 16.70 -15.61
CA ASN A 129 4.79 15.38 -16.11
C ASN A 129 5.97 14.46 -16.40
N ALA A 130 7.16 14.77 -15.86
CA ALA A 130 8.32 13.92 -15.99
C ALA A 130 8.44 13.02 -14.74
N PRO A 131 8.38 11.68 -14.88
CA PRO A 131 8.55 10.79 -13.73
C PRO A 131 9.95 10.95 -13.14
N LYS A 132 10.07 10.74 -11.83
CA LYS A 132 11.38 10.76 -11.15
C LYS A 132 12.03 9.39 -11.28
N GLU A 133 13.21 9.36 -11.92
CA GLU A 133 13.98 8.13 -12.14
C GLU A 133 14.42 7.45 -10.83
N ASN A 134 14.61 8.23 -9.76
CA ASN A 134 14.96 7.74 -8.44
C ASN A 134 13.74 7.37 -7.57
N VAL A 135 12.57 7.22 -8.19
CA VAL A 135 11.34 6.76 -7.54
C VAL A 135 10.79 5.58 -8.34
N THR A 136 10.76 4.40 -7.71
CA THR A 136 10.13 3.20 -8.27
C THR A 136 8.81 2.95 -7.56
N VAL A 137 7.78 2.54 -8.31
CA VAL A 137 6.50 2.11 -7.76
C VAL A 137 6.15 0.73 -8.28
N LEU A 138 5.67 -0.13 -7.39
CA LEU A 138 5.04 -1.39 -7.75
C LEU A 138 3.59 -1.42 -7.27
N CYS A 139 2.75 -2.21 -7.96
CA CYS A 139 1.34 -2.37 -7.63
C CYS A 139 0.95 -3.85 -7.71
N GLY A 140 0.09 -4.27 -6.79
CA GLY A 140 -0.45 -5.64 -6.75
C GLY A 140 -1.85 -5.67 -6.17
N LEU A 141 -2.57 -6.75 -6.47
CA LEU A 141 -3.91 -7.00 -5.99
C LEU A 141 -3.85 -7.76 -4.66
N ALA A 142 -4.38 -7.14 -3.61
CA ALA A 142 -4.48 -7.75 -2.28
C ALA A 142 -5.81 -8.50 -2.15
N ILE A 143 -5.74 -9.83 -2.13
CA ILE A 143 -6.89 -10.73 -2.02
C ILE A 143 -6.76 -11.60 -0.77
N ASN A 144 -7.85 -11.73 -0.02
CA ASN A 144 -7.90 -12.62 1.13
C ASN A 144 -8.00 -14.08 0.67
N VAL A 145 -6.87 -14.72 0.42
CA VAL A 145 -6.80 -16.15 0.06
C VAL A 145 -6.75 -17.07 1.29
N SER A 146 -6.72 -16.50 2.50
CA SER A 146 -6.64 -17.27 3.74
C SER A 146 -8.02 -17.81 4.16
N PRO A 147 -8.08 -18.84 5.03
CA PRO A 147 -9.33 -19.31 5.61
C PRO A 147 -9.93 -18.34 6.65
N MET A 148 -9.20 -17.28 7.02
CA MET A 148 -9.60 -16.31 8.04
C MET A 148 -10.48 -15.23 7.43
N HIS A 149 -11.67 -15.02 8.00
CA HIS A 149 -12.58 -13.94 7.56
C HIS A 149 -12.11 -12.57 8.06
N GLU A 150 -12.38 -11.51 7.28
CA GLU A 150 -11.94 -10.14 7.60
C GLU A 150 -12.48 -9.63 8.94
N ALA A 151 -13.70 -10.04 9.32
CA ALA A 151 -14.31 -9.59 10.59
C ALA A 151 -13.49 -9.94 11.85
N MET A 152 -12.55 -10.90 11.78
CA MET A 152 -11.63 -11.16 12.91
C MET A 152 -10.63 -10.03 13.15
N PHE A 153 -10.32 -9.25 12.11
CA PHE A 153 -9.31 -8.20 12.16
C PHE A 153 -9.94 -6.79 12.15
N GLY A 154 -11.23 -6.70 11.81
CA GLY A 154 -11.95 -5.44 11.70
C GLY A 154 -11.73 -4.73 10.36
N ASN A 155 -12.10 -3.45 10.28
CA ASN A 155 -11.99 -2.65 9.06
C ASN A 155 -10.56 -2.14 8.84
N LEU A 156 -9.70 -3.00 8.29
CA LEU A 156 -8.30 -2.71 7.98
C LEU A 156 -8.05 -2.49 6.48
N LYS A 157 -9.05 -1.93 5.77
CA LYS A 157 -8.94 -1.67 4.32
C LYS A 157 -7.91 -0.59 4.02
N LEU A 158 -7.76 0.39 4.91
CA LEU A 158 -6.79 1.48 4.77
C LEU A 158 -5.61 1.24 5.70
N ARG A 159 -4.45 0.94 5.14
CA ARG A 159 -3.21 0.72 5.92
C ARG A 159 -2.00 1.27 5.17
N TRP A 160 -0.99 1.73 5.90
CA TRP A 160 0.29 2.08 5.31
C TRP A 160 1.40 1.90 6.35
N CYS A 161 2.58 1.52 5.88
CA CYS A 161 3.73 1.28 6.73
C CYS A 161 5.00 1.76 6.03
N LYS A 162 5.90 2.38 6.79
CA LYS A 162 7.24 2.73 6.35
C LYS A 162 8.17 1.53 6.52
N ASN A 163 9.07 1.32 5.56
CA ASN A 163 10.06 0.24 5.57
C ASN A 163 9.45 -1.17 5.67
N PRO A 164 8.60 -1.58 4.70
CA PRO A 164 8.11 -2.96 4.66
C PRO A 164 9.27 -3.97 4.60
N LEU A 165 9.04 -5.16 5.16
CA LEU A 165 10.01 -6.24 5.25
C LEU A 165 9.95 -7.09 3.98
N PHE A 166 10.94 -6.95 3.11
CA PHE A 166 11.12 -7.81 1.95
C PHE A 166 11.90 -9.06 2.34
N TYR A 167 11.38 -10.24 2.04
CA TYR A 167 12.09 -11.50 2.23
C TYR A 167 12.99 -11.81 1.05
N SER A 168 14.23 -12.24 1.30
CA SER A 168 15.16 -12.63 0.22
C SER A 168 14.89 -14.05 -0.32
N ASN A 169 14.07 -14.84 0.38
CA ASN A 169 13.73 -16.20 -0.01
C ASN A 169 12.37 -16.65 0.57
N SER A 170 11.93 -17.86 0.19
CA SER A 170 10.71 -18.50 0.69
C SER A 170 10.76 -18.74 2.20
N THR A 171 9.63 -18.56 2.89
CA THR A 171 9.47 -19.00 4.29
C THR A 171 9.32 -20.51 4.46
N ILE A 172 8.95 -21.22 3.38
CA ILE A 172 8.85 -22.67 3.34
C ILE A 172 10.10 -23.26 2.66
N ARG A 173 10.76 -24.19 3.35
CA ARG A 173 11.91 -24.94 2.85
C ARG A 173 11.49 -26.10 1.95
N ASN A 174 10.50 -26.86 2.40
CA ASN A 174 10.01 -28.05 1.69
C ASN A 174 8.58 -28.41 2.14
N ILE A 175 7.83 -29.06 1.25
CA ILE A 175 6.56 -29.71 1.56
C ILE A 175 6.73 -31.20 1.24
N ASP A 176 6.47 -32.06 2.21
CA ASP A 176 6.37 -33.50 1.97
C ASP A 176 4.92 -33.80 1.54
N TYR A 177 4.74 -34.10 0.26
CA TYR A 177 3.41 -34.38 -0.31
C TYR A 177 2.86 -35.76 0.05
N GLU A 178 3.69 -36.71 0.50
CA GLU A 178 3.21 -38.02 0.95
C GLU A 178 2.57 -37.91 2.34
N THR A 179 3.16 -37.10 3.22
CA THR A 179 2.69 -36.95 4.60
C THR A 179 1.91 -35.66 4.88
N GLY A 180 2.02 -34.67 4.00
CA GLY A 180 1.47 -33.31 4.18
C GLY A 180 2.29 -32.44 5.14
N GLN A 181 3.49 -32.87 5.54
CA GLN A 181 4.34 -32.10 6.46
C GLN A 181 4.94 -30.86 5.76
N ILE A 182 4.88 -29.73 6.45
CA ILE A 182 5.45 -28.46 5.99
C ILE A 182 6.70 -28.16 6.80
N PHE A 183 7.83 -27.96 6.13
CA PHE A 183 9.10 -27.61 6.75
C PHE A 183 9.39 -26.13 6.50
N LEU A 184 9.45 -25.34 7.57
CA LEU A 184 9.79 -23.92 7.51
C LEU A 184 11.31 -23.74 7.30
N ASN A 185 11.70 -22.66 6.63
CA ASN A 185 13.09 -22.21 6.65
C ASN A 185 13.44 -21.68 8.04
N GLU A 186 14.60 -22.08 8.55
CA GLU A 186 15.04 -21.72 9.91
C GLU A 186 15.37 -20.23 10.01
N ASN A 187 15.92 -19.64 8.94
CA ASN A 187 16.18 -18.22 8.81
C ASN A 187 15.81 -17.78 7.39
N VAL A 188 14.96 -16.77 7.28
CA VAL A 188 14.75 -16.05 6.02
C VAL A 188 15.27 -14.64 6.22
N GLU A 189 16.31 -14.29 5.47
CA GLU A 189 16.92 -12.97 5.59
C GLU A 189 16.02 -11.91 4.96
N LYS A 190 16.22 -10.68 5.41
CA LYS A 190 15.66 -9.50 4.77
C LYS A 190 16.44 -9.21 3.50
N GLU A 191 15.74 -8.95 2.39
CA GLU A 191 16.36 -8.43 1.18
C GLU A 191 16.81 -6.98 1.43
N GLU A 192 18.09 -6.72 1.18
CA GLU A 192 18.69 -5.40 1.34
C GLU A 192 18.86 -4.76 -0.03
N PHE A 193 18.22 -3.63 -0.24
CA PHE A 193 18.35 -2.87 -1.49
C PHE A 193 19.35 -1.72 -1.31
N PRO A 194 20.57 -1.82 -1.88
CA PRO A 194 21.56 -0.77 -1.72
C PRO A 194 21.05 0.55 -2.30
N ASP A 195 21.41 1.65 -1.65
CA ASP A 195 21.01 3.02 -1.99
C ASP A 195 19.51 3.35 -1.84
N LEU A 196 18.69 2.43 -1.30
CA LEU A 196 17.33 2.74 -0.87
C LEU A 196 17.38 3.71 0.32
N GLN A 197 16.72 4.86 0.19
CA GLN A 197 16.66 5.87 1.25
C GLN A 197 15.34 5.81 2.02
N LEU A 198 14.26 5.44 1.34
CA LEU A 198 12.92 5.41 1.90
C LEU A 198 12.09 4.37 1.16
N SER A 199 11.25 3.64 1.88
CA SER A 199 10.22 2.81 1.26
C SER A 199 8.93 2.83 2.06
N TYR A 200 7.81 2.63 1.36
CA TYR A 200 6.49 2.53 1.96
C TYR A 200 5.68 1.44 1.27
N ILE A 201 4.80 0.80 2.03
CA ILE A 201 3.65 0.08 1.50
C ILE A 201 2.38 0.86 1.83
N PHE A 202 1.48 0.98 0.85
CA PHE A 202 0.14 1.54 1.03
C PHE A 202 -0.87 0.52 0.58
N ARG A 203 -1.90 0.29 1.40
CA ARG A 203 -3.02 -0.58 1.08
C ARG A 203 -4.32 0.21 1.08
N PHE A 204 -5.02 0.15 -0.05
CA PHE A 204 -6.35 0.72 -0.23
C PHE A 204 -7.31 -0.41 -0.63
N ASN A 205 -7.94 -1.01 0.37
CA ASN A 205 -8.81 -2.17 0.26
C ASN A 205 -8.14 -3.33 -0.49
N SER A 206 -8.38 -3.44 -1.80
CA SER A 206 -7.92 -4.53 -2.65
C SER A 206 -6.63 -4.23 -3.41
N VAL A 207 -6.01 -3.06 -3.27
CA VAL A 207 -4.72 -2.75 -3.91
C VAL A 207 -3.62 -2.50 -2.88
N GLN A 208 -2.42 -2.98 -3.19
CA GLN A 208 -1.18 -2.63 -2.49
C GLN A 208 -0.22 -1.92 -3.44
N PHE A 209 0.30 -0.78 -3.00
CA PHE A 209 1.38 -0.06 -3.65
C PHE A 209 2.65 -0.16 -2.83
N LEU A 210 3.77 -0.46 -3.48
CA LEU A 210 5.10 -0.32 -2.93
C LEU A 210 5.75 0.92 -3.52
N LEU A 211 6.20 1.84 -2.68
CA LEU A 211 6.98 3.01 -3.05
C LEU A 211 8.44 2.77 -2.64
N MET A 212 9.36 2.87 -3.59
CA MET A 212 10.79 2.74 -3.36
C MET A 212 11.48 4.03 -3.80
N CYS A 213 12.13 4.71 -2.86
CA CYS A 213 12.76 6.01 -3.05
C CYS A 213 14.28 5.87 -2.91
N TRP A 214 14.98 6.02 -4.02
CA TRP A 214 16.41 5.75 -4.15
C TRP A 214 17.22 7.03 -4.02
N SER A 215 18.49 6.89 -3.60
CA SER A 215 19.47 7.96 -3.73
C SER A 215 19.54 8.44 -5.20
N LYS A 216 19.49 9.75 -5.42
CA LYS A 216 19.45 10.36 -6.76
C LYS A 216 20.58 9.92 -7.70
N ASN A 217 21.74 9.60 -7.14
CA ASN A 217 22.93 9.22 -7.91
C ASN A 217 23.17 7.70 -7.88
N SER A 218 22.20 6.90 -7.44
CA SER A 218 22.37 5.45 -7.37
C SER A 218 22.52 4.86 -8.77
N LYS A 219 23.60 4.10 -8.96
CA LYS A 219 23.85 3.32 -10.18
C LYS A 219 23.19 1.95 -10.14
N LYS A 220 22.53 1.61 -9.03
CA LYS A 220 21.95 0.29 -8.77
C LYS A 220 20.44 0.23 -8.96
N ILE A 221 19.78 1.37 -9.24
CA ILE A 221 18.31 1.44 -9.42
C ILE A 221 17.83 0.41 -10.44
N GLN A 222 18.46 0.34 -11.61
CA GLN A 222 18.07 -0.63 -12.65
C GLN A 222 18.23 -2.08 -12.17
N GLN A 223 19.34 -2.40 -11.50
CA GLN A 223 19.57 -3.74 -10.93
C GLN A 223 18.52 -4.07 -9.86
N ASN A 224 18.25 -3.14 -8.94
CA ASN A 224 17.24 -3.32 -7.89
C ASN A 224 15.83 -3.46 -8.48
N ASN A 225 15.51 -2.72 -9.56
CA ASN A 225 14.23 -2.85 -10.25
C ASN A 225 14.07 -4.23 -10.90
N VAL A 226 15.14 -4.83 -11.43
CA VAL A 226 15.11 -6.22 -11.93
C VAL A 226 14.78 -7.20 -10.80
N VAL A 227 15.42 -7.03 -9.63
CA VAL A 227 15.11 -7.83 -8.44
C VAL A 227 13.64 -7.65 -8.04
N LEU A 228 13.17 -6.40 -7.93
CA LEU A 228 11.81 -6.08 -7.54
C LEU A 228 10.76 -6.69 -8.49
N GLU A 229 10.99 -6.60 -9.80
CA GLU A 229 10.07 -7.08 -10.85
C GLU A 229 9.98 -8.61 -10.91
N HIS A 230 11.07 -9.33 -10.62
CA HIS A 230 11.12 -10.78 -10.80
C HIS A 230 10.95 -11.56 -9.50
N GLN A 231 11.36 -11.00 -8.37
CA GLN A 231 11.30 -11.70 -7.10
C GLN A 231 9.98 -11.54 -6.37
N TYR A 232 9.26 -10.45 -6.57
CA TYR A 232 8.05 -10.17 -5.80
C TYR A 232 6.82 -10.19 -6.70
N PRO A 233 5.66 -10.65 -6.19
CA PRO A 233 4.43 -10.82 -6.96
C PRO A 233 3.71 -9.48 -7.19
N TYR A 234 4.43 -8.47 -7.67
CA TYR A 234 3.93 -7.13 -7.94
C TYR A 234 4.29 -6.72 -9.36
N HIS A 235 3.44 -5.92 -9.98
CA HIS A 235 3.74 -5.29 -11.25
C HIS A 235 4.64 -4.06 -11.02
N LEU A 236 5.81 -4.03 -11.67
CA LEU A 236 6.67 -2.85 -11.72
C LEU A 236 6.06 -1.82 -12.68
N MET A 237 5.49 -0.75 -12.14
CA MET A 237 4.75 0.25 -12.92
C MET A 237 5.68 1.10 -13.80
N LYS A 238 5.25 1.39 -15.04
CA LYS A 238 6.02 2.10 -16.07
C LYS A 238 5.17 3.19 -16.74
N VAL A 239 5.82 4.21 -17.28
CA VAL A 239 5.16 5.35 -17.96
C VAL A 239 4.35 4.95 -19.18
N ASN A 240 4.85 3.96 -19.93
CA ASN A 240 4.28 3.54 -21.21
C ASN A 240 3.28 2.40 -21.05
N ASP A 241 2.86 2.09 -19.83
CA ASP A 241 1.83 1.11 -19.58
C ASP A 241 0.48 1.72 -19.97
N GLU A 242 -0.17 1.14 -20.98
CA GLU A 242 -1.52 1.55 -21.37
C GLU A 242 -2.55 0.90 -20.45
N LYS A 243 -2.55 -0.43 -20.40
CA LYS A 243 -3.45 -1.23 -19.59
C LYS A 243 -2.71 -2.43 -19.02
N VAL A 244 -2.84 -2.65 -17.71
CA VAL A 244 -2.06 -3.66 -16.99
C VAL A 244 -2.97 -4.56 -16.19
N ALA A 245 -2.85 -5.87 -16.38
CA ALA A 245 -3.44 -6.86 -15.48
C ALA A 245 -2.61 -6.97 -14.21
N LEU A 246 -3.21 -6.72 -13.06
CA LEU A 246 -2.50 -6.76 -11.78
C LEU A 246 -2.31 -8.21 -11.29
N PRO A 247 -1.10 -8.59 -10.85
CA PRO A 247 -0.88 -9.86 -10.18
C PRO A 247 -1.48 -9.84 -8.76
N ILE A 248 -1.88 -11.00 -8.26
CA ILE A 248 -2.20 -11.17 -6.84
C ILE A 248 -0.90 -11.16 -6.04
N CYS A 249 -0.77 -10.21 -5.12
CA CYS A 249 0.47 -9.97 -4.38
C CYS A 249 0.46 -10.53 -2.95
N THR A 250 -0.66 -11.14 -2.54
CA THR A 250 -0.86 -11.65 -1.18
C THR A 250 -1.06 -13.16 -1.14
N ASN A 251 -0.50 -13.77 -0.10
CA ASN A 251 -0.76 -15.15 0.33
C ASN A 251 -1.59 -15.16 1.64
N GLU A 252 -1.81 -16.35 2.20
CA GLU A 252 -2.61 -16.52 3.42
C GLU A 252 -2.08 -15.76 4.65
N PHE A 253 -0.78 -15.45 4.68
CA PHE A 253 -0.12 -14.79 5.80
C PHE A 253 -0.03 -13.28 5.61
N ASN A 254 0.57 -12.82 4.49
CA ASN A 254 0.83 -11.40 4.30
C ASN A 254 -0.41 -10.59 3.89
N TYR A 255 -1.55 -11.24 3.58
CA TYR A 255 -2.81 -10.51 3.51
C TYR A 255 -3.15 -9.83 4.85
N HIS A 256 -2.89 -10.53 5.95
CA HIS A 256 -3.17 -10.04 7.30
C HIS A 256 -2.00 -9.25 7.87
N ASN A 257 -0.76 -9.66 7.55
CA ASN A 257 0.50 -8.97 7.89
C ASN A 257 1.05 -8.25 6.64
N TYR A 258 0.39 -7.17 6.23
CA TYR A 258 0.59 -6.51 4.94
C TYR A 258 1.98 -5.90 4.74
N GLU A 259 2.70 -5.61 5.81
CA GLU A 259 4.06 -5.09 5.83
C GLU A 259 5.12 -6.14 5.43
N HIS A 260 4.74 -7.42 5.35
CA HIS A 260 5.59 -8.52 4.93
C HIS A 260 5.48 -8.78 3.42
N ILE A 261 6.59 -8.61 2.68
CA ILE A 261 6.63 -8.78 1.23
C ILE A 261 7.36 -10.08 0.91
N HIS A 262 6.58 -11.08 0.53
CA HIS A 262 7.08 -12.43 0.23
C HIS A 262 7.50 -12.52 -1.23
N VAL A 263 8.53 -13.32 -1.50
CA VAL A 263 8.93 -13.66 -2.86
C VAL A 263 7.83 -14.45 -3.58
N CYS A 264 7.76 -14.33 -4.90
CA CYS A 264 6.72 -14.96 -5.73
C CYS A 264 6.78 -16.50 -5.70
N TRP A 265 7.93 -17.08 -5.32
CA TRP A 265 8.11 -18.52 -5.13
C TRP A 265 8.01 -18.97 -3.66
N ASP A 266 7.48 -18.15 -2.77
CA ASP A 266 7.28 -18.57 -1.38
C ASP A 266 6.29 -19.75 -1.33
N GLY A 267 6.71 -20.85 -0.71
CA GLY A 267 5.86 -22.05 -0.61
C GLY A 267 4.56 -21.81 0.14
N LEU A 268 4.37 -20.70 0.84
CA LEU A 268 3.09 -20.29 1.41
C LEU A 268 1.98 -20.14 0.37
N PHE A 269 2.31 -19.74 -0.87
CA PHE A 269 1.34 -19.70 -1.96
C PHE A 269 0.79 -21.11 -2.24
N GLU A 270 1.68 -22.11 -2.26
CA GLU A 270 1.31 -23.50 -2.48
C GLU A 270 0.59 -24.11 -1.27
N VAL A 271 1.05 -23.83 -0.05
CA VAL A 271 0.39 -24.27 1.18
C VAL A 271 -1.06 -23.77 1.23
N GLY A 272 -1.27 -22.49 0.91
CA GLY A 272 -2.62 -21.91 0.83
C GLY A 272 -3.50 -22.64 -0.18
N TYR A 273 -2.97 -22.89 -1.38
CA TYR A 273 -3.66 -23.65 -2.43
C TYR A 273 -4.04 -25.07 -1.98
N LEU A 274 -3.09 -25.83 -1.41
CA LEU A 274 -3.33 -27.20 -0.90
C LEU A 274 -4.43 -27.22 0.17
N ARG A 275 -4.41 -26.28 1.12
CA ARG A 275 -5.43 -26.18 2.18
C ARG A 275 -6.81 -25.84 1.64
N LYS A 276 -6.89 -24.93 0.66
CA LYS A 276 -8.14 -24.58 0.00
C LYS A 276 -8.74 -25.79 -0.70
N HIS A 277 -7.92 -26.56 -1.44
CA HIS A 277 -8.37 -27.79 -2.08
C HIS A 277 -8.80 -28.87 -1.09
N ALA A 278 -8.05 -29.05 0.01
CA ALA A 278 -8.44 -29.96 1.09
C ALA A 278 -9.79 -29.59 1.73
N SER A 279 -10.20 -28.32 1.63
CA SER A 279 -11.50 -27.82 2.11
C SER A 279 -12.62 -27.90 1.06
N GLY A 280 -12.37 -28.54 -0.09
CA GLY A 280 -13.34 -28.62 -1.20
C GLY A 280 -13.37 -27.36 -2.07
N GLY A 281 -12.26 -26.61 -2.13
CA GLY A 281 -12.09 -25.41 -2.95
C GLY A 281 -12.69 -24.13 -2.37
N THR A 282 -13.41 -24.24 -1.24
CA THR A 282 -14.13 -23.13 -0.60
C THR A 282 -13.98 -23.20 0.92
N TYR A 283 -14.14 -22.05 1.58
CA TYR A 283 -14.15 -21.96 3.04
C TYR A 283 -15.55 -21.58 3.51
N LYS A 284 -16.47 -22.55 3.58
CA LYS A 284 -17.90 -22.31 3.87
C LYS A 284 -18.17 -21.39 5.07
N TYR A 285 -17.42 -21.58 6.16
CA TYR A 285 -17.54 -20.73 7.35
C TYR A 285 -17.07 -19.30 7.09
N LYS A 286 -15.93 -19.12 6.41
CA LYS A 286 -15.44 -17.79 6.00
C LYS A 286 -16.48 -17.07 5.16
N GLU A 287 -17.03 -17.72 4.13
CA GLU A 287 -18.03 -17.12 3.23
C GLU A 287 -19.31 -16.69 3.96
N LEU A 288 -19.75 -17.48 4.96
CA LEU A 288 -20.90 -17.12 5.80
C LEU A 288 -20.61 -15.85 6.60
N PHE A 289 -19.48 -15.81 7.30
CA PHE A 289 -19.08 -14.65 8.09
C PHE A 289 -18.80 -13.41 7.22
N GLU A 290 -18.26 -13.57 6.02
CA GLU A 290 -18.03 -12.47 5.10
C GLU A 290 -19.36 -11.84 4.62
N LYS A 291 -20.41 -12.64 4.42
CA LYS A 291 -21.76 -12.11 4.11
C LYS A 291 -22.32 -11.29 5.27
N GLU A 292 -22.18 -11.78 6.49
CA GLU A 292 -22.61 -11.04 7.69
C GLU A 292 -21.78 -9.77 7.88
N TRP A 293 -20.47 -9.85 7.63
CA TRP A 293 -19.56 -8.73 7.73
C TRP A 293 -19.91 -7.60 6.76
N VAL A 294 -20.30 -7.91 5.52
CA VAL A 294 -20.77 -6.88 4.56
C VAL A 294 -21.95 -6.09 5.11
N VAL A 295 -22.88 -6.75 5.81
CA VAL A 295 -24.02 -6.08 6.44
C VAL A 295 -23.55 -5.19 7.60
N GLU A 296 -22.62 -5.68 8.41
CA GLU A 296 -22.06 -4.93 9.52
C GLU A 296 -21.23 -3.72 9.05
N GLU A 297 -20.41 -3.86 8.01
CA GLU A 297 -19.66 -2.76 7.39
C GLU A 297 -20.60 -1.66 6.90
N LYS A 298 -21.73 -2.03 6.29
CA LYS A 298 -22.74 -1.06 5.89
C LYS A 298 -23.33 -0.34 7.11
N ARG A 299 -23.63 -1.05 8.19
CA ARG A 299 -24.10 -0.44 9.44
C ARG A 299 -23.09 0.52 10.05
N ILE A 300 -21.80 0.18 10.03
CA ILE A 300 -20.72 1.05 10.51
C ILE A 300 -20.63 2.30 9.63
N LYS A 301 -20.64 2.13 8.30
CA LYS A 301 -20.65 3.22 7.33
C LYS A 301 -21.81 4.19 7.56
N ASP A 302 -23.01 3.69 7.82
CA ASP A 302 -24.19 4.52 8.08
C ASP A 302 -24.11 5.25 9.45
N LYS A 303 -23.45 4.65 10.44
CA LYS A 303 -23.27 5.23 11.79
C LYS A 303 -22.14 6.26 11.86
N HIS A 304 -21.13 6.13 11.02
CA HIS A 304 -19.94 6.97 10.99
C HIS A 304 -19.78 7.65 9.63
N PRO A 305 -20.71 8.56 9.25
CA PRO A 305 -20.55 9.34 8.02
C PRO A 305 -19.32 10.24 8.15
N ARG A 306 -18.50 10.27 7.09
CA ARG A 306 -17.38 11.19 6.90
C ARG A 306 -17.84 12.43 6.12
#